data_AF-A0A3R6SF70-F1
#
_entry.id   AF-A0A3R6SF70-F1
#
_cell.length_a   1.000
_cell.length_b   1.000
_cell.length_c   1.000
_cell.angle_alpha   90.00
_cell.angle_beta   90.00
_cell.angle_gamma   90.00
#
_symmetry.space_group_name_H-M   'P 1'
#
loop_
_entity.id
_entity.type
_entity.pdbx_description
1 polymer ?
#
loop_
_entity_poly.entity_id
_entity_poly.type
_entity_poly.pdbx_seq_one_letter_code
_entity_poly.pdbx_strand_id
1 'polypeptide(L)'
;MLSNTLSIIEMTIQRKMNKNIDSIALTNFFKNYRKNMWIYPGVLKRKFSLSIPEIYDFLSELEKQGILQSYYELYCSNCQKSMGTVRLFNELPETFECELCHSELSSIENSFLIYMVVRDD
;
A
#
# COMPACT_ATOMS: atom_id res chain seq x y z
N MET A 1 4.43 3.46 14.77
CA MET A 1 3.36 2.63 15.35
C MET A 1 3.79 2.31 16.76
N LEU A 2 2.87 2.46 17.71
CA LEU A 2 3.07 2.10 19.10
C LEU A 2 2.88 0.58 19.28
N SER A 3 3.05 0.10 20.52
CA SER A 3 3.24 -1.32 20.81
C SER A 3 2.06 -2.20 20.40
N ASN A 4 0.82 -1.74 20.58
CA ASN A 4 -0.36 -2.58 20.34
C ASN A 4 -0.54 -2.89 18.85
N THR A 5 -0.53 -1.86 18.00
CA THR A 5 -0.62 -2.01 16.55
C THR A 5 0.58 -2.77 16.00
N LEU A 6 1.78 -2.54 16.55
CA LEU A 6 2.97 -3.27 16.14
C LEU A 6 2.88 -4.77 16.45
N SER A 7 2.40 -5.16 17.64
CA SER A 7 2.21 -6.58 17.98
C SER A 7 1.23 -7.28 17.05
N ILE A 8 0.17 -6.59 16.63
CA ILE A 8 -0.80 -7.13 15.66
C ILE A 8 -0.14 -7.34 14.29
N ILE A 9 0.73 -6.41 13.86
CA ILE A 9 1.52 -6.56 12.63
C ILE A 9 2.49 -7.73 12.74
N GLU A 10 3.21 -7.87 13.85
CA GLU A 10 4.12 -8.99 14.11
C GLU A 10 3.40 -10.34 14.01
N MET A 11 2.25 -10.47 14.66
CA MET A 11 1.40 -11.68 14.59
C MET A 11 0.91 -11.95 13.15
N THR A 12 0.55 -10.90 12.42
CA THR A 12 0.08 -11.05 11.03
C THR A 12 1.21 -11.47 10.10
N ILE A 13 2.42 -10.92 10.27
CA ILE A 13 3.62 -11.34 9.53
C ILE A 13 3.87 -12.83 9.75
N GLN A 14 3.86 -13.30 11.01
CA GLN A 14 4.10 -14.71 11.35
C GLN A 14 3.07 -15.66 10.73
N ARG A 15 1.82 -15.22 10.57
CA ARG A 15 0.73 -16.05 10.02
C ARG A 15 0.69 -16.06 8.48
N LYS A 16 0.95 -14.91 7.84
CA LYS A 16 0.72 -14.71 6.40
C LYS A 16 1.98 -14.82 5.55
N MET A 17 3.14 -14.47 6.11
CA MET A 17 4.38 -14.45 5.32
C MET A 17 5.09 -15.80 5.31
N ASN A 18 5.82 -16.06 4.23
CA ASN A 18 6.71 -17.21 4.14
C ASN A 18 7.76 -17.17 5.27
N LYS A 19 8.06 -18.32 5.87
CA LYS A 19 9.02 -18.46 6.99
C LYS A 19 10.44 -17.99 6.65
N ASN A 20 10.79 -17.90 5.36
CA ASN A 20 12.09 -17.44 4.90
C ASN A 20 12.25 -15.91 4.90
N ILE A 21 11.19 -15.16 5.22
CA ILE A 21 11.27 -13.70 5.29
C ILE A 21 12.00 -13.26 6.57
N ASP A 22 12.78 -12.18 6.46
CA ASP A 22 13.26 -11.44 7.62
C ASP A 22 12.10 -10.68 8.27
N SER A 23 11.37 -11.39 9.14
CA SER A 23 10.22 -10.84 9.87
C SER A 23 10.61 -9.69 10.81
N ILE A 24 11.82 -9.71 11.37
CA ILE A 24 12.32 -8.66 12.25
C ILE A 24 12.55 -7.38 11.45
N ALA A 25 13.19 -7.46 10.29
CA ALA A 25 13.38 -6.31 9.41
C ALA A 25 12.05 -5.75 8.90
N LEU A 26 11.09 -6.61 8.56
CA LEU A 26 9.76 -6.19 8.12
C LEU A 26 9.01 -5.47 9.25
N THR A 27 8.98 -6.04 10.45
CA THR A 27 8.40 -5.39 11.63
C THR A 27 9.06 -4.03 11.92
N ASN A 28 10.40 -3.97 11.90
CA ASN A 28 11.14 -2.73 12.12
C ASN A 28 10.85 -1.68 11.04
N PHE A 29 10.55 -2.09 9.81
CA PHE A 29 10.08 -1.18 8.77
C PHE A 29 8.73 -0.56 9.16
N PHE A 30 7.77 -1.37 9.66
CA PHE A 30 6.47 -0.88 10.11
C PHE A 30 6.52 0.03 11.35
N LYS A 31 7.51 -0.12 12.24
CA LYS A 31 7.72 0.77 13.39
C LYS A 31 7.79 2.26 13.02
N ASN A 32 8.32 2.56 11.83
CA ASN A 32 8.53 3.93 11.36
C ASN A 32 7.25 4.61 10.83
N TYR A 33 6.18 3.86 10.59
CA TYR A 33 4.93 4.42 10.12
C TYR A 33 4.15 5.12 11.24
N ARG A 34 3.36 6.12 10.87
CA ARG A 34 2.43 6.86 11.73
C ARG A 34 1.09 6.97 11.02
N LYS A 35 0.02 7.26 11.77
CA LYS A 35 -1.28 7.57 11.19
C LYS A 35 -1.17 8.63 10.10
N ASN A 36 -1.92 8.45 9.02
CA ASN A 36 -1.93 9.26 7.79
C ASN A 36 -0.69 9.13 6.90
N MET A 37 0.21 8.17 7.15
CA MET A 37 1.30 7.84 6.22
C MET A 37 0.89 6.80 5.18
N TRP A 38 1.45 6.93 3.97
CA TRP A 38 1.19 6.03 2.83
C TRP A 38 2.17 4.86 2.77
N ILE A 39 1.61 3.68 2.50
CA ILE A 39 2.32 2.43 2.26
C ILE A 39 2.12 2.04 0.79
N TYR A 40 3.23 1.97 0.08
CA TYR A 40 3.28 1.59 -1.31
C TYR A 40 3.74 0.13 -1.44
N PRO A 41 2.93 -0.79 -2.00
CA PRO A 41 3.32 -2.19 -2.19
C PRO A 41 4.65 -2.38 -2.94
N GLY A 42 4.94 -1.50 -3.91
CA GLY A 42 6.21 -1.52 -4.64
C GLY A 42 7.45 -1.31 -3.75
N VAL A 43 7.33 -0.59 -2.63
CA VAL A 43 8.43 -0.44 -1.65
C VAL A 43 8.71 -1.75 -0.94
N LEU A 44 7.66 -2.46 -0.51
CA LEU A 44 7.78 -3.77 0.14
C LEU A 44 8.40 -4.79 -0.81
N LYS A 45 7.96 -4.82 -2.08
CA LYS A 45 8.54 -5.68 -3.12
C LYS A 45 10.04 -5.45 -3.28
N ARG A 46 10.48 -4.19 -3.40
CA ARG A 46 11.89 -3.86 -3.63
C ARG A 46 12.77 -4.12 -2.40
N LYS A 47 12.25 -3.86 -1.19
CA LYS A 47 13.04 -3.92 0.05
C LYS A 47 13.14 -5.33 0.63
N PHE A 48 12.11 -6.16 0.45
CA PHE A 48 12.00 -7.48 1.07
C PHE A 48 11.90 -8.62 0.07
N SER A 49 12.02 -8.33 -1.24
CA SER A 49 11.93 -9.32 -2.33
C SER A 49 10.65 -10.17 -2.28
N LEU A 50 9.57 -9.61 -1.72
CA LEU A 50 8.26 -10.26 -1.63
C LEU A 50 7.54 -10.22 -2.99
N SER A 51 6.73 -11.24 -3.27
CA SER A 51 5.86 -11.21 -4.44
C SER A 51 4.70 -10.23 -4.24
N ILE A 52 4.19 -9.66 -5.33
CA ILE A 52 3.04 -8.74 -5.29
C ILE A 52 1.79 -9.39 -4.66
N PRO A 53 1.42 -10.64 -5.00
CA PRO A 53 0.29 -11.30 -4.35
C PRO A 53 0.44 -11.46 -2.83
N GLU A 54 1.63 -11.86 -2.35
CA GLU A 54 1.90 -11.98 -0.90
C GLU A 54 1.78 -10.62 -0.19
N ILE A 55 2.26 -9.55 -0.81
CA ILE A 55 2.16 -8.20 -0.26
C ILE A 55 0.69 -7.77 -0.12
N TYR A 56 -0.13 -7.96 -1.16
CA TYR A 56 -1.53 -7.58 -1.10
C TYR A 56 -2.35 -8.43 -0.13
N ASP A 57 -2.09 -9.74 -0.03
CA ASP A 57 -2.76 -10.59 0.97
C ASP A 57 -2.42 -10.13 2.40
N PHE A 58 -1.16 -9.78 2.66
CA PHE A 58 -0.74 -9.23 3.94
C PHE A 58 -1.37 -7.87 4.25
N LEU A 59 -1.32 -6.92 3.31
CA LEU A 59 -1.85 -5.56 3.55
C LEU A 59 -3.39 -5.56 3.65
N SER A 60 -4.08 -6.40 2.89
CA SER A 60 -5.53 -6.62 3.02
C SER A 60 -5.90 -7.18 4.39
N GLU A 61 -5.06 -8.05 4.96
CA GLU A 61 -5.28 -8.55 6.32
C GLU A 61 -5.14 -7.45 7.38
N LEU A 62 -4.16 -6.56 7.25
CA LEU A 62 -4.02 -5.41 8.13
C LEU A 62 -5.19 -4.41 7.97
N GLU A 63 -5.73 -4.27 6.76
CA GLU A 63 -6.94 -3.48 6.51
C GLU A 63 -8.17 -4.07 7.20
N LYS A 64 -8.39 -5.39 7.13
CA LYS A 64 -9.47 -6.08 7.86
C LYS A 64 -9.36 -5.89 9.38
N GLN A 65 -8.15 -5.73 9.89
CA GLN A 65 -7.87 -5.47 11.31
C GLN A 65 -7.98 -3.98 11.69
N GLY A 66 -8.35 -3.11 10.74
CA GLY A 66 -8.52 -1.67 10.94
C GLY A 66 -7.21 -0.90 11.12
N ILE A 67 -6.07 -1.46 10.70
CA ILE A 67 -4.77 -0.78 10.76
C ILE A 67 -4.56 0.09 9.53
N LEU A 68 -4.96 -0.42 8.37
CA LEU A 68 -4.80 0.21 7.08
C LEU A 68 -6.16 0.50 6.43
N GLN A 69 -6.16 1.42 5.48
CA GLN A 69 -7.25 1.66 4.54
C GLN A 69 -6.67 1.72 3.14
N SER A 70 -7.21 0.92 2.21
CA SER A 70 -6.82 0.93 0.81
C SER A 70 -7.40 2.13 0.05
N TYR A 71 -6.66 2.57 -0.96
CA TYR A 71 -7.01 3.60 -1.94
C TYR A 71 -6.47 3.20 -3.31
N TYR A 72 -7.18 3.58 -4.37
CA TYR A 72 -6.62 3.58 -5.71
C TYR A 72 -5.91 4.90 -5.95
N GLU A 73 -4.63 4.85 -6.30
CA GLU A 73 -3.85 6.01 -6.73
C GLU A 73 -3.78 6.04 -8.26
N LEU A 74 -4.22 7.14 -8.86
CA LEU A 74 -4.03 7.43 -10.28
C LEU A 74 -2.58 7.87 -10.50
N TYR A 75 -1.91 7.31 -11.48
CA TYR A 75 -0.48 7.51 -11.69
C TYR A 75 -0.14 7.66 -13.15
N CYS A 76 0.49 8.78 -13.54
CA CYS A 76 0.92 8.97 -14.91
C CYS A 76 2.12 8.07 -15.23
N SER A 77 1.93 7.08 -16.11
CA SER A 77 3.00 6.16 -16.54
C SER A 77 4.11 6.84 -17.36
N ASN A 78 3.83 7.99 -17.99
CA ASN A 78 4.83 8.77 -18.73
C ASN A 78 5.70 9.63 -17.79
N CYS A 79 5.07 10.37 -16.87
CA CYS A 79 5.75 11.31 -15.99
C CYS A 79 6.17 10.72 -14.64
N GLN A 80 5.72 9.52 -14.31
CA GLN A 80 5.95 8.87 -13.02
C GLN A 80 5.41 9.68 -11.83
N LYS A 81 4.24 10.30 -12.00
CA LYS A 81 3.65 11.22 -11.01
C LYS A 81 2.25 10.78 -10.57
N SER A 82 1.98 10.89 -9.26
CA SER A 82 0.66 10.69 -8.66
C SER A 82 -0.29 11.82 -9.04
N MET A 83 -1.50 11.47 -9.47
CA MET A 83 -2.53 12.36 -10.00
C MET A 83 -3.75 12.46 -9.08
N GLY A 84 -3.73 11.77 -7.94
CA GLY A 84 -4.82 11.75 -6.97
C GLY A 84 -5.19 10.35 -6.53
N THR A 85 -6.06 10.27 -5.51
CA THR A 85 -6.49 9.01 -4.92
C THR A 85 -8.00 8.96 -4.77
N VAL A 86 -8.59 7.79 -5.01
CA VAL A 86 -10.00 7.50 -4.74
C VAL A 86 -10.12 6.26 -3.84
N ARG A 87 -11.23 6.13 -3.11
CA ARG A 87 -11.42 5.02 -2.16
C ARG A 87 -12.03 3.81 -2.82
N LEU A 88 -13.04 4.04 -3.65
CA LEU A 88 -13.82 2.97 -4.23
C LEU A 88 -13.46 2.78 -5.69
N PHE A 89 -13.54 1.54 -6.17
CA PHE A 89 -13.25 1.24 -7.57
C PHE A 89 -14.17 2.01 -8.53
N ASN A 90 -15.44 2.19 -8.17
CA ASN A 90 -16.41 2.94 -8.97
C ASN A 90 -16.25 4.47 -8.90
N GLU A 91 -15.32 4.97 -8.10
CA GLU A 91 -14.91 6.39 -8.11
C GLU A 91 -13.78 6.65 -9.11
N LEU A 92 -13.18 5.60 -9.70
CA LEU A 92 -12.21 5.77 -10.77
C LEU A 92 -12.93 6.31 -12.02
N PRO A 93 -12.48 7.43 -12.60
CA PRO A 93 -12.97 7.85 -13.91
C PRO A 93 -12.49 6.85 -14.97
N GLU A 94 -13.10 6.83 -16.15
CA GLU A 94 -12.61 5.96 -17.24
C GLU A 94 -11.19 6.34 -17.66
N THR A 95 -10.95 7.64 -17.81
CA THR A 95 -9.65 8.24 -18.12
C THR A 95 -9.34 9.43 -17.22
N PHE A 96 -8.07 9.82 -17.15
CA PHE A 96 -7.63 11.08 -16.56
C PHE A 96 -6.53 11.72 -17.41
N GLU A 97 -6.42 13.05 -17.35
CA GLU A 97 -5.35 13.80 -18.00
C GLU A 97 -4.22 14.09 -17.01
N CYS A 98 -2.97 13.86 -17.43
CA CYS A 98 -1.80 14.27 -16.63
C CYS A 98 -1.59 15.79 -16.68
N GLU A 99 -1.52 16.44 -15.53
CA GLU A 99 -1.28 17.89 -15.40
C GLU A 99 0.09 18.37 -15.94
N LEU A 100 1.03 17.45 -16.21
CA LEU A 100 2.38 17.79 -16.68
C LEU A 100 2.59 17.54 -18.17
N CYS A 101 2.13 16.40 -18.68
CA CYS A 101 2.36 16.01 -20.08
C CYS A 101 1.10 16.02 -20.93
N HIS A 102 -0.06 16.36 -20.34
CA HIS A 102 -1.35 16.41 -21.02
C HIS A 102 -1.77 15.11 -21.72
N SER A 103 -1.14 13.99 -21.35
CA SER A 103 -1.53 12.69 -21.86
C SER A 103 -2.81 12.24 -21.16
N GLU A 104 -3.79 11.83 -21.96
CA GLU A 104 -4.96 11.12 -21.48
C GLU A 104 -4.60 9.64 -21.26
N LEU A 105 -4.94 9.12 -20.08
CA LEU A 105 -4.55 7.79 -19.61
C LEU A 105 -5.76 7.02 -19.11
N SER A 106 -5.84 5.73 -19.44
CA SER A 106 -6.83 4.80 -18.86
C SER A 106 -6.58 4.66 -17.36
N SER A 107 -7.58 4.96 -16.53
CA SER A 107 -7.44 4.87 -15.07
C SER A 107 -7.20 3.43 -14.60
N ILE A 108 -7.82 2.45 -15.24
CA ILE A 108 -7.67 1.03 -14.86
C ILE A 108 -6.24 0.56 -15.11
N GLU A 109 -5.63 0.96 -16.22
CA GLU A 109 -4.25 0.59 -16.56
C GLU A 109 -3.21 1.41 -15.79
N ASN A 110 -3.59 2.61 -15.36
CA ASN A 110 -2.70 3.59 -14.74
C ASN A 110 -3.11 3.90 -13.29
N SER A 111 -3.60 2.89 -12.58
CA SER A 111 -3.85 2.98 -11.14
C SER A 111 -3.21 1.84 -10.36
N PHE A 112 -2.87 2.13 -9.10
CA PHE A 112 -2.33 1.15 -8.17
C PHE A 112 -3.10 1.17 -6.86
N LEU A 113 -3.25 0.01 -6.23
CA LEU A 113 -3.80 -0.07 -4.89
C LEU A 113 -2.71 0.24 -3.87
N ILE A 114 -2.90 1.31 -3.09
CA ILE A 114 -1.99 1.74 -2.02
C ILE A 114 -2.75 1.77 -0.69
N TYR A 115 -2.03 1.87 0.44
CA TYR A 115 -2.63 1.79 1.77
C TYR A 115 -2.24 2.99 2.63
N MET A 116 -3.19 3.60 3.31
CA MET A 116 -2.94 4.61 4.35
C MET A 116 -3.01 3.98 5.73
N VAL A 117 -2.11 4.35 6.62
CA VAL A 117 -2.17 3.97 8.04
C VAL A 117 -3.28 4.76 8.73
N VAL A 118 -4.29 4.08 9.26
CA VAL A 118 -5.42 4.70 9.96
C VAL A 118 -5.40 4.48 11.48
N ARG A 119 -4.58 3.52 11.94
CA ARG A 119 -4.31 3.23 13.35
C ARG A 119 -2.82 3.00 13.59
N ASP A 120 -2.27 3.60 14.65
CA ASP A 120 -0.87 3.48 15.03
C ASP A 120 -0.62 3.50 16.56
N ASP A 121 -1.64 3.19 17.35
CA ASP A 121 -1.62 3.09 18.82
C ASP A 121 -1.04 1.76 19.36
#